data_AF-A0A6G7BT28-F1
#
_entry.id   AF-A0A6G7BT28-F1
#
_cell.length_a   1.000
_cell.length_b   1.000
_cell.length_c   1.000
_cell.angle_alpha   90.00
_cell.angle_beta   90.00
_cell.angle_gamma   90.00
#
_symmetry.space_group_name_H-M   'P 1'
#
loop_
_entity.id
_entity.type
_entity.pdbx_description
1 polymer ?
#
loop_
_entity_poly.entity_id
_entity_poly.type
_entity_poly.pdbx_seq_one_letter_code
_entity_poly.pdbx_strand_id
1 'polypeptide(L)'
;MNRRMRRQGKGKFAFVFVAIIIGVFLLVALLQYLWNTLMCDIFNLKAISYWQAFGLFVLSRILFGRGFGKPGRGGFRKNFPPDMGRHGDLSEEERERLREEWKRRFNGRCGF
;
A
#
# COMPACT_ATOMS: atom_id res chain seq x y z
N MET A 1 -6.53 -38.95 13.45
CA MET A 1 -5.56 -38.17 12.64
C MET A 1 -6.33 -37.09 11.89
N ASN A 2 -6.17 -35.82 12.27
CA ASN A 2 -7.20 -34.78 12.08
C ASN A 2 -7.01 -33.96 10.79
N ARG A 3 -8.00 -34.00 9.88
CA ARG A 3 -8.07 -33.14 8.68
C ARG A 3 -8.47 -31.72 9.11
N ARG A 4 -7.55 -30.75 9.10
CA ARG A 4 -7.92 -29.33 9.19
C ARG A 4 -7.62 -28.59 7.89
N MET A 5 -8.73 -28.27 7.22
CA MET A 5 -8.81 -27.43 6.04
C MET A 5 -8.11 -26.07 6.23
N ARG A 6 -7.13 -25.78 5.38
CA ARG A 6 -6.65 -24.41 5.12
C ARG A 6 -7.37 -23.85 3.90
N ARG A 7 -8.63 -23.45 4.08
CA ARG A 7 -9.39 -22.61 3.13
C ARG A 7 -9.67 -21.24 3.75
N GLN A 8 -8.62 -20.49 4.06
CA GLN A 8 -8.75 -19.09 4.49
C GLN A 8 -7.77 -18.23 3.69
N GLY A 9 -8.26 -17.62 2.61
CA GLY A 9 -7.43 -16.81 1.71
C GLY A 9 -8.13 -16.38 0.43
N LYS A 10 -9.14 -17.13 -0.01
CA LYS A 10 -9.89 -16.85 -1.26
C LYS A 10 -10.76 -15.59 -1.18
N GLY A 11 -11.40 -15.33 -0.02
CA GLY A 11 -12.28 -14.15 0.14
C GLY A 11 -11.56 -12.80 0.11
N LYS A 12 -10.36 -12.72 0.71
CA LYS A 12 -9.55 -11.49 0.71
C LYS A 12 -9.04 -11.14 -0.69
N PHE A 13 -8.63 -12.15 -1.46
CA PHE A 13 -8.21 -11.96 -2.86
C PHE A 13 -9.36 -11.49 -3.76
N ALA A 14 -10.55 -12.06 -3.60
CA ALA A 14 -11.72 -11.64 -4.36
C ALA A 14 -12.09 -10.17 -4.09
N PHE A 15 -12.07 -9.75 -2.82
CA PHE A 15 -12.36 -8.37 -2.45
C PHE A 15 -11.34 -7.37 -3.04
N VAL A 16 -10.04 -7.69 -2.95
CA VAL A 16 -8.98 -6.84 -3.52
C VAL A 16 -9.10 -6.73 -5.04
N PHE A 17 -9.42 -7.84 -5.72
CA PHE A 17 -9.60 -7.84 -7.16
C PHE A 17 -10.77 -6.94 -7.60
N VAL A 18 -11.91 -7.01 -6.89
CA VAL A 18 -13.06 -6.14 -7.14
C VAL A 18 -12.72 -4.67 -6.89
N ALA A 19 -12.02 -4.36 -5.80
CA ALA A 19 -11.60 -2.99 -5.50
C ALA A 19 -10.67 -2.41 -6.58
N ILE A 20 -9.74 -3.21 -7.10
CA ILE A 20 -8.85 -2.81 -8.20
C ILE A 20 -9.65 -2.52 -9.47
N ILE A 21 -10.59 -3.39 -9.82
CA ILE A 21 -11.46 -3.17 -10.99
C ILE A 21 -12.19 -1.85 -10.83
N ILE A 22 -12.88 -1.64 -9.71
CA ILE A 22 -13.61 -0.39 -9.47
C ILE A 22 -12.68 0.83 -9.58
N GLY A 23 -11.48 0.76 -8.99
CA GLY A 23 -10.49 1.82 -9.08
C GLY A 23 -10.07 2.14 -10.51
N VAL A 24 -9.88 1.13 -11.36
CA VAL A 24 -9.54 1.33 -12.79
C VAL A 24 -10.70 2.00 -13.54
N PHE A 25 -11.92 1.54 -13.32
CA PHE A 25 -13.10 2.14 -13.97
C PHE A 25 -13.29 3.61 -13.56
N LEU A 26 -13.13 3.93 -12.27
CA LEU A 26 -13.19 5.31 -11.77
C LEU A 26 -12.10 6.19 -12.40
N LEU A 27 -10.89 5.66 -12.52
CA LEU A 27 -9.77 6.40 -13.10
C LEU A 27 -9.97 6.68 -14.60
N VAL A 28 -10.54 5.72 -15.34
CA VAL A 28 -10.89 5.90 -16.76
C VAL A 28 -12.00 6.93 -16.93
N ALA A 29 -13.02 6.91 -16.06
CA ALA A 29 -14.08 7.92 -16.06
C ALA A 29 -13.52 9.32 -15.78
N LEU A 30 -12.61 9.45 -14.80
CA LEU A 30 -11.94 10.72 -14.50
C LEU A 30 -11.11 11.21 -15.68
N LEU A 31 -10.36 10.32 -16.34
CA LEU A 31 -9.58 10.63 -17.54
C LEU A 31 -10.47 11.15 -18.66
N GLN A 32 -11.61 10.49 -18.91
CA GLN A 32 -12.58 10.93 -19.92
C GLN A 32 -13.13 12.32 -19.60
N TYR A 33 -13.57 12.54 -18.35
CA TYR A 33 -14.10 13.84 -17.92
C TYR A 33 -13.08 14.95 -18.11
N LEU A 34 -11.86 14.73 -17.62
CA LEU A 34 -10.79 15.71 -17.70
C LEU A 34 -10.40 16.01 -19.15
N TRP A 35 -10.35 15.00 -20.02
CA TRP A 35 -10.10 15.19 -21.44
C TRP A 35 -11.21 16.02 -22.10
N ASN A 36 -12.47 15.66 -21.86
CA ASN A 36 -13.60 16.33 -22.48
C ASN A 36 -13.79 17.77 -21.98
N THR A 37 -13.32 18.12 -20.79
CA THR A 37 -13.30 19.52 -20.34
C THR A 37 -12.06 20.23 -20.89
N LEU A 38 -10.85 19.76 -20.63
CA LEU A 38 -9.64 20.51 -20.97
C LEU A 38 -9.35 20.52 -22.47
N MET A 39 -9.37 19.36 -23.11
CA MET A 39 -8.95 19.25 -24.52
C MET A 39 -10.03 19.77 -25.47
N CYS A 40 -11.30 19.58 -25.16
CA CYS A 40 -12.38 20.16 -25.96
C CYS A 40 -12.48 21.68 -25.75
N ASP A 41 -12.43 22.18 -24.51
CA ASP A 41 -12.64 23.63 -24.29
C ASP A 41 -11.45 24.47 -24.74
N ILE A 42 -10.21 23.99 -24.55
CA ILE A 42 -9.01 24.78 -24.87
C ILE A 42 -8.60 24.62 -26.34
N PHE A 43 -8.63 23.38 -26.85
CA PHE A 43 -8.10 23.06 -28.17
C PHE A 43 -9.18 22.78 -29.23
N ASN A 44 -10.47 22.87 -28.85
CA ASN A 44 -11.62 22.55 -29.72
C ASN A 44 -11.49 21.16 -30.38
N LEU A 45 -10.87 20.23 -29.65
CA LEU A 45 -10.68 18.86 -30.11
C LEU A 45 -11.94 18.03 -29.91
N LYS A 46 -12.03 16.91 -30.62
CA LYS A 46 -13.17 16.00 -30.52
C LYS A 46 -13.22 15.34 -29.13
N ALA A 47 -14.42 15.34 -28.54
CA ALA A 47 -14.70 14.62 -27.31
C ALA A 47 -14.46 13.12 -27.46
N ILE A 48 -13.89 12.50 -26.43
CA ILE A 48 -13.63 11.07 -26.40
C ILE A 48 -14.73 10.32 -25.65
N SER A 49 -15.07 9.14 -26.15
CA SER A 49 -15.96 8.20 -25.47
C SER A 49 -15.23 7.43 -24.37
N TYR A 50 -15.98 6.78 -23.49
CA TYR A 50 -15.43 5.96 -22.41
C TYR A 50 -14.46 4.89 -22.92
N TRP A 51 -14.79 4.24 -24.05
CA TRP A 51 -13.94 3.23 -24.69
C TRP A 51 -12.64 3.82 -25.27
N GLN A 52 -12.68 5.06 -25.76
CA GLN A 52 -11.48 5.74 -26.23
C GLN A 52 -10.57 6.14 -25.06
N ALA A 53 -11.14 6.64 -23.96
CA ALA A 53 -10.40 6.92 -22.73
C ALA A 53 -9.78 5.64 -22.15
N PHE A 54 -10.52 4.54 -22.16
CA PHE A 54 -10.00 3.22 -21.76
C PHE A 54 -8.85 2.77 -22.66
N GLY A 55 -8.99 2.89 -23.98
CA GLY A 55 -7.95 2.57 -24.95
C GLY A 55 -6.68 3.41 -24.74
N LEU A 56 -6.82 4.72 -24.49
CA LEU A 56 -5.71 5.61 -24.14
C LEU A 56 -5.04 5.21 -22.83
N PHE A 57 -5.82 4.85 -21.81
CA PHE A 57 -5.31 4.37 -20.53
C PHE A 57 -4.50 3.07 -20.69
N VAL A 58 -5.02 2.10 -21.44
CA VAL A 58 -4.33 0.83 -21.74
C VAL A 58 -3.08 1.09 -22.57
N LEU A 59 -3.14 1.95 -23.58
CA LEU A 59 -2.00 2.32 -24.41
C LEU A 59 -0.90 2.98 -23.58
N SER A 60 -1.25 3.94 -22.72
CA SER A 60 -0.33 4.55 -21.77
C SER A 60 0.30 3.51 -20.83
N ARG A 61 -0.48 2.53 -20.37
CA ARG A 61 0.04 1.42 -19.55
C ARG A 61 0.98 0.50 -20.32
N ILE A 62 0.76 0.29 -21.61
CA ILE A 62 1.66 -0.52 -22.46
C ILE A 62 2.95 0.25 -22.75
N LEU A 63 2.85 1.53 -23.12
CA LEU A 63 3.98 2.38 -23.48
C LEU A 63 4.85 2.76 -22.27
N PHE A 64 4.23 3.27 -21.20
CA PHE A 64 4.92 3.76 -20.02
C PHE A 64 4.95 2.75 -18.86
N GLY A 65 4.00 1.83 -18.80
CA GLY A 65 3.91 0.87 -17.70
C GLY A 65 4.93 -0.27 -17.74
N ARG A 66 5.67 -0.43 -18.85
CA ARG A 66 6.80 -1.37 -18.96
C ARG A 66 8.17 -0.69 -18.85
N GLY A 67 8.23 0.64 -18.72
CA GLY A 67 9.42 1.43 -19.09
C GLY A 67 10.06 2.36 -18.06
N PHE A 68 9.54 2.54 -16.84
CA PHE A 68 10.16 3.43 -15.83
C PHE A 68 10.08 2.88 -14.40
N GLY A 69 10.86 1.84 -14.09
CA GLY A 69 11.00 1.37 -12.69
C GLY A 69 11.28 -0.12 -12.49
N LYS A 70 12.41 -0.62 -12.99
CA LYS A 70 13.19 -1.62 -12.25
C LYS A 70 14.54 -0.96 -11.96
N PRO A 71 14.76 -0.58 -10.69
CA PRO A 71 15.36 -1.53 -9.78
C PRO A 71 14.54 -1.70 -8.48
N GLY A 72 14.48 -2.93 -7.97
CA GLY A 72 13.77 -3.30 -6.73
C GLY A 72 12.35 -3.79 -7.01
N ARG A 73 12.06 -5.09 -7.06
CA ARG A 73 12.02 -5.93 -5.86
C ARG A 73 11.54 -5.12 -4.65
N GLY A 74 10.30 -4.64 -4.72
CA GLY A 74 9.47 -4.33 -3.55
C GLY A 74 9.17 -5.61 -2.76
N GLY A 75 10.22 -6.26 -2.28
CA GLY A 75 10.15 -7.16 -1.15
C GLY A 75 10.37 -6.29 0.07
N PHE A 76 9.32 -6.04 0.84
CA PHE A 76 9.41 -5.70 2.26
C PHE A 76 9.97 -6.88 3.07
N ARG A 77 10.98 -7.59 2.55
CA ARG A 77 11.86 -8.44 3.34
C ARG A 77 12.96 -7.54 3.88
N LYS A 78 12.61 -6.92 5.00
CA LYS A 78 13.50 -6.65 6.11
C LYS A 78 14.81 -7.45 6.00
N ASN A 79 15.89 -6.77 5.61
CA ASN A 79 17.26 -7.15 5.91
C ASN A 79 17.49 -7.06 7.43
N PHE A 80 16.72 -7.81 8.21
CA PHE A 80 17.13 -8.12 9.57
C PHE A 80 18.07 -9.31 9.44
N PRO A 81 19.36 -9.19 9.78
CA PRO A 81 20.16 -10.38 10.02
C PRO A 81 19.43 -11.22 11.08
N PRO A 82 19.46 -12.57 10.99
CA PRO A 82 19.03 -13.39 12.10
C PRO A 82 20.11 -13.22 13.18
N ASP A 83 19.96 -12.21 14.02
CA ASP A 83 20.73 -12.13 15.25
C ASP A 83 20.21 -13.22 16.19
N MET A 84 20.70 -14.43 15.96
CA MET A 84 20.84 -15.43 17.01
C MET A 84 21.87 -14.89 18.00
N GLY A 85 21.42 -14.23 19.06
CA GLY A 85 22.36 -13.68 20.03
C GLY A 85 21.72 -12.98 21.22
N ARG A 86 21.27 -13.76 22.20
CA ARG A 86 21.29 -13.36 23.62
C ARG A 86 20.46 -12.10 23.98
N HIS A 87 19.13 -12.22 23.97
CA HIS A 87 18.36 -11.61 25.06
C HIS A 87 18.42 -12.57 26.25
N GLY A 88 19.51 -12.48 27.00
CA GLY A 88 19.52 -12.99 28.37
C GLY A 88 18.44 -12.28 29.16
N ASP A 89 17.85 -12.98 30.12
CA ASP A 89 17.02 -12.38 31.14
C ASP A 89 17.65 -11.06 31.59
N LEU A 90 16.94 -9.96 31.36
CA LEU A 90 17.22 -8.71 32.05
C LEU A 90 17.25 -9.06 33.54
N SER A 91 18.38 -8.83 34.22
CA SER A 91 18.44 -9.04 35.66
C SER A 91 17.37 -8.16 36.31
N GLU A 92 16.75 -8.64 37.40
CA GLU A 92 15.67 -7.91 38.08
C GLU A 92 16.11 -6.48 38.47
N GLU A 93 17.40 -6.30 38.80
CA GLU A 93 18.00 -4.99 39.09
C GLU A 93 17.96 -4.03 37.90
N GLU A 94 18.22 -4.50 36.68
CA GLU A 94 18.15 -3.65 35.48
C GLU A 94 16.70 -3.28 35.13
N ARG A 95 15.75 -4.20 35.35
CA ARG A 95 14.31 -3.94 35.18
C ARG A 95 13.79 -2.88 36.16
N GLU A 96 14.26 -2.91 37.40
CA GLU A 96 13.88 -1.95 38.44
C GLU A 96 14.40 -0.56 38.12
N ARG A 97 15.67 -0.40 37.73
CA ARG A 97 16.23 0.89 37.31
C ARG A 97 15.46 1.48 36.12
N LEU A 98 15.10 0.63 35.15
CA LEU A 98 14.33 1.06 33.98
C LEU A 98 12.94 1.54 34.38
N ARG A 99 12.26 0.83 35.29
CA ARG A 99 10.94 1.19 35.82
C ARG A 99 11.00 2.49 36.61
N GLU A 100 12.04 2.70 37.42
CA GLU A 100 12.26 3.94 38.17
C GLU A 100 12.51 5.13 37.25
N GLU A 101 13.38 5.00 36.24
CA GLU A 101 13.59 6.05 35.25
C GLU A 101 12.31 6.36 34.47
N TRP A 102 11.55 5.33 34.11
CA TRP A 102 10.27 5.50 33.42
C TRP A 102 9.28 6.26 34.30
N LYS A 103 9.12 5.87 35.57
CA LYS A 103 8.25 6.54 36.53
C LYS A 103 8.67 7.99 36.77
N ARG A 104 9.99 8.25 36.91
CA ARG A 104 10.55 9.61 37.02
C ARG A 104 10.20 10.47 35.79
N ARG A 105 10.33 9.92 34.57
CA ARG A 105 10.02 10.66 33.32
C ARG A 105 8.52 10.84 33.09
N PHE A 106 7.70 9.86 33.48
CA PHE A 106 6.25 9.89 33.26
C PHE A 106 5.54 10.80 34.27
N ASN A 107 5.96 10.80 35.54
CA ASN A 107 5.35 11.62 36.59
C ASN A 107 5.60 13.14 36.40
N GLY A 108 6.56 13.53 35.54
CA GLY A 108 6.78 14.92 35.16
C GLY A 108 5.99 15.40 33.94
N ARG A 109 5.21 14.53 33.27
CA ARG A 109 4.52 14.86 32.01
C ARG A 109 3.00 14.56 32.02
N CYS A 110 2.47 13.96 33.07
CA CYS A 110 1.04 13.73 33.24
C CYS A 110 0.58 14.20 34.63
N GLY A 111 0.13 15.45 34.72
CA GLY A 111 -0.70 15.93 35.83
C GLY A 111 -2.17 15.81 35.44
N PHE A 112 -2.89 14.92 36.11
CA PHE A 112 -4.32 15.04 36.42
C PHE A 112 -4.45 14.97 37.93
#